data_AF-A0A0N0K2H2-F1
#
_entry.id   AF-A0A0N0K2H2-F1
#
_cell.length_a   1.000
_cell.length_b   1.000
_cell.length_c   1.000
_cell.angle_alpha   90.00
_cell.angle_beta   90.00
_cell.angle_gamma   90.00
#
_symmetry.space_group_name_H-M   'P 1'
#
loop_
_entity.id
_entity.type
_entity.pdbx_description
1 polymer ?
#
loop_
_entity_poly.entity_id
_entity_poly.type
_entity_poly.pdbx_seq_one_letter_code
_entity_poly.pdbx_strand_id
1 'polypeptide(L)' 'PKERAEIMARNRGILRDLKAAICHDMLTVLTTVDQDLLKAAIAGERFQDYFFANAKDQAIADYIRTVV' A
#
# COMPACT_ATOMS: atom_id res chain seq x y z
N PRO A 1 6.68 24.30 13.98
CA PRO A 1 6.23 25.18 15.09
C PRO A 1 4.91 24.68 15.69
N LYS A 2 4.76 24.72 17.03
CA LYS A 2 3.57 24.17 17.72
C LYS A 2 2.31 24.95 17.36
N GLU A 3 2.41 26.24 17.08
CA GLU A 3 1.26 27.09 16.72
C GLU A 3 0.59 26.70 15.39
N ARG A 4 1.26 25.88 14.55
CA ARG A 4 0.70 25.37 13.29
C ARG A 4 0.23 23.92 13.36
N ALA A 5 0.35 23.27 14.52
CA ALA A 5 0.12 21.83 14.64
C ALA A 5 -1.30 21.41 14.22
N GLU A 6 -2.31 22.17 14.63
CA GLU A 6 -3.72 21.90 14.31
C GLU A 6 -4.01 22.09 12.81
N ILE A 7 -3.52 23.19 12.23
CA ILE A 7 -3.65 23.47 10.79
C ILE A 7 -2.99 22.35 9.97
N MET A 8 -1.79 21.94 10.37
CA MET A 8 -1.08 20.85 9.69
C MET A 8 -1.81 19.52 9.87
N ALA A 9 -2.39 19.24 11.04
CA ALA A 9 -3.18 18.03 11.27
C ALA A 9 -4.41 17.98 10.36
N ARG A 10 -5.15 19.10 10.26
CA ARG A 10 -6.28 19.24 9.35
C ARG A 10 -5.87 19.02 7.89
N ASN A 11 -4.79 19.67 7.45
CA ASN A 11 -4.33 19.57 6.07
C ASN A 11 -3.84 18.16 5.72
N ARG A 12 -3.24 17.42 6.67
CA ARG A 12 -2.89 16.00 6.47
C ARG A 12 -4.13 15.13 6.26
N GLY A 13 -5.22 15.42 6.97
CA GLY A 13 -6.51 14.77 6.74
C GLY A 13 -7.02 15.01 5.32
N ILE A 14 -7.09 16.29 4.91
CA ILE A 14 -7.54 16.67 3.56
C ILE A 14 -6.69 16.01 2.48
N LEU A 15 -5.37 15.97 2.65
CA LEU A 15 -4.48 15.33 1.69
C LEU A 15 -4.74 13.82 1.57
N ARG A 16 -4.97 13.14 2.70
CA ARG A 16 -5.31 11.71 2.71
C ARG A 16 -6.63 11.48 1.97
N ASP A 17 -7.65 12.29 2.25
CA ASP A 17 -8.97 12.14 1.66
C ASP A 17 -8.95 12.45 0.15
N LEU A 18 -8.17 13.47 -0.26
CA LEU A 18 -7.90 13.76 -1.67
C LEU A 18 -7.25 12.58 -2.38
N LYS A 19 -6.21 11.97 -1.78
CA LYS A 19 -5.54 10.80 -2.36
C LYS A 19 -6.50 9.62 -2.50
N ALA A 20 -7.33 9.38 -1.49
CA ALA A 20 -8.33 8.31 -1.53
C ALA A 20 -9.39 8.54 -2.62
N ALA A 21 -9.73 9.80 -2.92
CA ALA A 21 -10.70 10.13 -3.95
C ALA A 21 -10.19 9.93 -5.39
N ILE A 22 -8.87 10.01 -5.62
CA ILE A 22 -8.28 9.96 -6.96
C ILE A 22 -7.54 8.65 -7.27
N CYS A 23 -7.23 7.83 -6.26
CA CYS A 23 -6.52 6.57 -6.42
C CYS A 23 -7.47 5.38 -6.22
N HIS A 24 -7.24 4.31 -6.97
CA HIS A 24 -7.85 3.01 -6.68
C HIS A 24 -7.31 2.43 -5.37
N ASP A 25 -8.09 1.53 -4.75
CA ASP A 25 -7.61 0.76 -3.61
C ASP A 25 -6.44 -0.15 -4.01
N MET A 26 -5.63 -0.53 -3.02
CA MET A 26 -4.37 -1.22 -3.29
C MET A 26 -4.57 -2.60 -3.92
N LEU A 27 -5.64 -3.33 -3.58
CA LEU A 27 -5.90 -4.65 -4.16
C LEU A 27 -6.26 -4.52 -5.65
N THR A 28 -7.09 -3.54 -6.00
CA THR A 28 -7.37 -3.21 -7.40
C THR A 28 -6.09 -2.84 -8.15
N VAL A 29 -5.20 -2.03 -7.56
CA VAL A 29 -3.91 -1.68 -8.20
C VAL A 29 -3.05 -2.92 -8.43
N LEU A 30 -2.89 -3.78 -7.41
CA LEU A 30 -2.06 -4.98 -7.50
C LEU A 30 -2.56 -5.98 -8.55
N THR A 31 -3.87 -6.09 -8.73
CA THR A 31 -4.50 -6.98 -9.71
C THR A 31 -4.48 -6.44 -11.14
N THR A 32 -4.33 -5.13 -11.33
CA THR A 32 -4.41 -4.46 -12.65
C THR A 32 -3.06 -3.98 -13.18
N VAL A 33 -2.05 -3.83 -12.33
CA VAL A 33 -0.70 -3.42 -12.72
C VAL A 33 -0.02 -4.50 -13.57
N ASP A 34 1.02 -4.09 -14.31
CA ASP A 34 1.94 -5.01 -14.97
C ASP A 34 2.47 -6.05 -13.96
N GLN A 35 2.17 -7.32 -14.24
CA GLN A 35 2.46 -8.43 -13.33
C GLN A 35 3.95 -8.79 -13.30
N ASP A 36 4.71 -8.50 -14.35
CA ASP A 36 6.15 -8.71 -14.34
C ASP A 36 6.84 -7.65 -13.46
N LEU A 37 6.32 -6.41 -13.49
CA LEU A 37 6.74 -5.36 -12.56
C LEU A 37 6.43 -5.76 -11.11
N LEU A 38 5.23 -6.28 -10.83
CA LEU A 38 4.85 -6.72 -9.49
C LEU A 38 5.75 -7.84 -8.99
N LYS A 39 5.96 -8.88 -9.81
CA LYS A 39 6.86 -10.00 -9.48
C LYS A 39 8.28 -9.51 -9.20
N ALA A 40 8.82 -8.63 -10.03
CA ALA A 40 10.16 -8.07 -9.82
C ALA A 40 10.24 -7.26 -8.50
N ALA A 41 9.20 -6.51 -8.15
CA ALA A 41 9.16 -5.73 -6.92
C ALA A 41 9.16 -6.60 -5.64
N ILE A 42 8.63 -7.83 -5.73
CA ILE A 42 8.53 -8.76 -4.59
C ILE A 42 9.55 -9.91 -4.63
N ALA A 43 10.46 -9.92 -5.62
CA ALA A 43 11.42 -11.01 -5.85
C ALA A 43 12.58 -11.07 -4.83
N GLY A 44 12.65 -10.15 -3.86
CA GLY A 44 13.72 -10.15 -2.87
C GLY A 44 13.69 -11.41 -1.99
N GLU A 45 14.86 -12.00 -1.72
CA GLU A 45 15.00 -13.28 -0.99
C GLU A 45 14.29 -13.32 0.36
N ARG A 46 14.17 -12.17 1.03
CA ARG A 46 13.52 -12.03 2.35
C ARG A 46 12.16 -11.36 2.32
N PHE A 47 11.65 -11.05 1.12
CA PHE A 47 10.37 -10.38 0.97
C PHE A 47 9.25 -11.20 1.61
N GLN A 48 9.15 -12.49 1.27
CA GLN A 48 8.08 -13.35 1.76
C GLN A 48 8.10 -13.48 3.28
N ASP A 49 9.28 -13.73 3.87
CA ASP A 49 9.45 -13.85 5.33
C ASP A 49 8.92 -12.61 6.06
N TYR A 50 9.34 -11.43 5.60
CA TYR A 50 8.99 -10.18 6.26
C TYR A 50 7.56 -9.74 5.97
N PHE A 51 7.11 -9.90 4.74
CA PHE A 51 5.79 -9.49 4.32
C PHE A 51 4.72 -10.34 4.99
N PHE A 52 4.78 -11.67 4.87
CA PHE A 52 3.74 -12.53 5.41
C PHE A 52 3.74 -12.62 6.93
N ALA A 53 4.88 -12.42 7.60
CA ALA A 53 4.91 -12.34 9.06
C ALA A 53 4.22 -11.08 9.62
N ASN A 54 4.08 -10.01 8.84
CA ASN A 54 3.61 -8.71 9.32
C ASN A 54 2.38 -8.15 8.58
N ALA A 55 1.96 -8.78 7.47
CA ALA A 55 0.81 -8.35 6.69
C ALA A 55 -0.47 -8.40 7.55
N LYS A 56 -1.21 -7.30 7.57
CA LYS A 56 -2.49 -7.17 8.31
C LYS A 56 -3.70 -7.20 7.41
N ASP A 57 -3.50 -6.96 6.11
CA ASP A 57 -4.54 -7.04 5.10
C ASP A 57 -4.48 -8.44 4.47
N GLN A 58 -5.44 -9.28 4.84
CA GLN A 58 -5.48 -10.67 4.39
C GLN A 58 -5.75 -10.77 2.89
N ALA A 59 -6.54 -9.86 2.31
CA ALA A 59 -6.84 -9.90 0.88
C ALA A 59 -5.60 -9.60 0.04
N ILE A 60 -4.79 -8.62 0.47
CA ILE A 60 -3.50 -8.35 -0.16
C ILE A 60 -2.55 -9.53 0.04
N ALA A 61 -2.45 -10.09 1.26
CA ALA A 61 -1.57 -11.22 1.52
C ALA A 61 -1.92 -12.44 0.66
N ASP A 62 -3.22 -12.76 0.55
CA ASP A 62 -3.70 -13.87 -0.27
C ASP A 62 -3.44 -13.63 -1.75
N TYR A 63 -3.66 -12.41 -2.25
CA TYR A 63 -3.33 -12.09 -3.63
C TYR A 63 -1.84 -12.23 -3.92
N ILE A 64 -0.98 -11.69 -3.06
CA ILE A 64 0.47 -11.78 -3.23
C ILE A 64 0.93 -13.24 -3.26
N ARG A 65 0.34 -14.15 -2.46
CA ARG A 65 0.62 -15.59 -2.52
C ARG A 65 0.35 -16.23 -3.88
N THR A 66 -0.56 -15.67 -4.69
CA THR A 66 -0.83 -16.18 -6.05
C THR A 66 0.20 -15.71 -7.09
N VAL A 67 1.00 -14.71 -6.74
CA VAL A 67 1.95 -14.05 -7.65
C VAL A 67 3.39 -14.55 -7.43
N VAL A 68 3.73 -14.99 -6.22
CA VAL A 68 5.02 -15.64 -5.90
C VAL A 68 5.14 -17.06 -6.43
#